data_AF-A0A352XSR4-F1
#
_entry.id   AF-A0A352XSR4-F1
#
_cell.length_a   1.000
_cell.length_b   1.000
_cell.length_c   1.000
_cell.angle_alpha   90.00
_cell.angle_beta   90.00
_cell.angle_gamma   90.00
#
_symmetry.space_group_name_H-M   'P 1'
#
loop_
_entity.id
_entity.type
_entity.pdbx_description
1 polymer ?
#
loop_
_entity_poly.entity_id
_entity_poly.type
_entity_poly.pdbx_seq_one_letter_code
_entity_poly.pdbx_strand_id
1 'polypeptide(L)'
;MLFISCTDVKEGPLLKKPIPSLTGRTIRCILFDLGNTLWFRKDLAVWHQVKNTSNVRAATLLRQLMSPISLPDSTDIALGQRLRDATDEQIRMLIRQNPALEPDCGHVIVQVLQQWGINGVSHASGAAIFEALRVRIPESRPLFDDVLSTLRTLQQRGFQLGIVTNRHWGGALFQEDLQELGLLSFFDPRHIAVSIDLGIRKPNPAIFLHTLNALDIPPTEAVMVGDSLSADIAGGKGLGLYTIWKPNPDVQRQAQLIATGATVAANSTLALSECLKGNRSDDLPRGLPIADDDYVLAHVQGRAGKWDQHAQDDIKPDLIIENISELLNIFTEVGVL
;
A
#
# COMPACT_ATOMS: atom_id res chain seq x y z
N MET A 1 -52.43 -4.19 14.61
CA MET A 1 -51.99 -5.57 14.91
C MET A 1 -52.02 -6.33 13.60
N LEU A 2 -50.87 -6.45 12.93
CA LEU A 2 -50.67 -7.29 11.76
C LEU A 2 -49.26 -7.86 11.91
N PHE A 3 -49.21 -9.13 12.29
CA PHE A 3 -48.00 -9.93 12.31
C PHE A 3 -47.62 -10.26 10.86
N ILE A 4 -46.37 -9.99 10.47
CA ILE A 4 -45.76 -10.62 9.30
C ILE A 4 -44.53 -11.38 9.80
N SER A 5 -44.62 -12.68 9.58
CA SER A 5 -43.67 -13.75 9.88
C SER A 5 -42.36 -13.59 9.12
N CYS A 6 -41.30 -14.07 9.76
CA CYS A 6 -39.97 -14.31 9.23
C CYS A 6 -40.01 -15.17 7.96
N THR A 7 -39.22 -14.81 6.95
CA THR A 7 -38.75 -15.71 5.88
C THR A 7 -37.30 -15.40 5.55
N ASP A 8 -36.43 -16.26 6.06
CA ASP A 8 -35.29 -16.90 5.39
C ASP A 8 -34.33 -16.03 4.57
N VAL A 9 -33.40 -15.40 5.27
CA VAL A 9 -32.05 -15.19 4.72
C VAL A 9 -31.40 -16.56 4.64
N LYS A 10 -31.11 -17.04 3.42
CA LYS A 10 -30.32 -18.26 3.21
C LYS A 10 -28.91 -18.03 3.76
N GLU A 11 -28.69 -18.44 5.01
CA GLU A 11 -27.35 -18.65 5.54
C GLU A 11 -26.66 -19.72 4.67
N GLY A 12 -25.65 -19.31 3.91
CA GLY A 12 -24.72 -20.25 3.30
C GLY A 12 -24.04 -21.09 4.38
N PRO A 13 -23.60 -22.32 4.07
CA PRO A 13 -23.06 -23.21 5.09
C PRO A 13 -21.83 -22.58 5.74
N LEU A 14 -21.96 -22.24 7.03
CA LEU A 14 -20.84 -21.92 7.91
C LEU A 14 -19.87 -23.08 7.88
N LEU A 15 -18.79 -22.94 7.11
CA LEU A 15 -17.67 -23.87 7.10
C LEU A 15 -16.93 -23.75 8.44
N LYS A 16 -17.45 -24.42 9.47
CA LYS A 16 -16.77 -24.69 10.75
C LYS A 16 -15.68 -25.74 10.55
N LYS A 17 -14.68 -25.47 9.70
CA LYS A 17 -13.39 -26.15 9.83
C LYS A 17 -12.49 -25.21 10.63
N PRO A 18 -11.94 -25.63 11.79
CA PRO A 18 -10.88 -24.86 12.42
C PRO A 18 -9.78 -24.68 11.38
N ILE A 19 -9.39 -23.44 11.13
CA ILE A 19 -8.30 -23.12 10.21
C ILE A 19 -7.05 -23.69 10.89
N PRO A 20 -6.38 -24.70 10.30
CA PRO A 20 -5.33 -25.46 11.00
C PRO A 20 -4.18 -24.59 11.56
N SER A 21 -4.03 -23.36 11.05
CA SER A 21 -2.90 -22.47 11.26
C SER A 21 -2.98 -21.57 12.50
N LEU A 22 -4.14 -21.43 13.16
CA LEU A 22 -4.25 -20.64 14.40
C LEU A 22 -4.16 -21.47 15.69
N THR A 23 -4.14 -22.80 15.58
CA THR A 23 -4.15 -23.74 16.71
C THR A 23 -3.07 -23.39 17.76
N GLY A 24 -3.48 -23.04 18.98
CA GLY A 24 -2.56 -22.73 20.08
C GLY A 24 -2.00 -21.30 20.09
N ARG A 25 -2.51 -20.40 19.23
CA ARG A 25 -2.23 -18.96 19.31
C ARG A 25 -3.46 -18.22 19.84
N THR A 26 -3.21 -17.26 20.73
CA THR A 26 -4.22 -16.27 21.13
C THR A 26 -4.01 -15.03 20.28
N ILE A 27 -5.01 -14.59 19.51
CA ILE A 27 -4.94 -13.33 18.76
C ILE A 27 -5.87 -12.32 19.42
N ARG A 28 -5.33 -11.15 19.76
CA ARG A 28 -6.08 -10.02 20.34
C ARG A 28 -6.05 -8.78 19.45
N CYS A 29 -5.12 -8.73 18.49
CA CYS A 29 -4.91 -7.56 17.65
C CYS A 29 -4.77 -7.91 16.17
N ILE A 30 -5.32 -7.05 15.32
CA ILE A 30 -5.14 -7.10 13.88
C ILE A 30 -4.57 -5.75 13.42
N LEU A 31 -3.35 -5.78 12.88
CA LEU A 31 -2.69 -4.67 12.21
C LEU A 31 -2.99 -4.73 10.72
N PHE A 32 -3.33 -3.60 10.13
CA PHE A 32 -3.64 -3.48 8.71
C PHE A 32 -2.65 -2.54 8.00
N ASP A 33 -2.20 -2.93 6.80
CA ASP A 33 -1.83 -1.95 5.79
C ASP A 33 -3.08 -1.22 5.25
N LEU A 34 -2.88 -0.15 4.48
CA LEU A 34 -3.96 0.61 3.84
C LEU A 34 -4.03 0.40 2.32
N GLY A 35 -2.92 0.56 1.61
CA GLY A 35 -2.88 0.53 0.14
C GLY A 35 -3.19 -0.86 -0.39
N ASN A 36 -4.16 -0.98 -1.28
CA ASN A 36 -4.66 -2.25 -1.85
C ASN A 36 -5.15 -3.29 -0.81
N THR A 37 -5.07 -2.96 0.48
CA THR A 37 -5.53 -3.75 1.62
C THR A 37 -6.91 -3.29 2.07
N LEU A 38 -7.04 -2.04 2.56
CA LEU A 38 -8.32 -1.45 2.99
C LEU A 38 -8.94 -0.52 1.94
N TRP A 39 -8.15 0.04 1.04
CA TRP A 39 -8.65 0.79 -0.11
C TRP A 39 -7.92 0.39 -1.38
N PHE A 40 -8.46 0.81 -2.52
CA PHE A 40 -7.82 0.64 -3.82
C PHE A 40 -7.72 1.98 -4.55
N ARG A 41 -6.93 2.05 -5.61
CA ARG A 41 -6.90 3.25 -6.46
C ARG A 41 -8.15 3.28 -7.34
N LYS A 42 -8.87 4.40 -7.31
CA LYS A 42 -10.04 4.65 -8.17
C LYS A 42 -9.62 4.69 -9.65
N ASP A 43 -10.60 4.60 -10.55
CA ASP A 43 -10.44 4.70 -12.01
C ASP A 43 -9.37 5.74 -12.42
N LEU A 44 -8.51 5.34 -13.37
CA LEU A 44 -7.43 6.13 -13.95
C LEU A 44 -7.88 7.55 -14.31
N ALA A 45 -9.09 7.74 -14.86
CA ALA A 45 -9.56 9.06 -15.28
C ALA A 45 -9.67 10.07 -14.11
N VAL A 46 -10.25 9.65 -12.98
CA VAL A 46 -10.36 10.49 -11.77
C VAL A 46 -8.98 10.72 -11.17
N TRP A 47 -8.14 9.68 -11.14
CA TRP A 47 -6.76 9.79 -10.69
C TRP A 47 -5.96 10.83 -11.50
N HIS A 48 -6.09 10.81 -12.83
CA HIS A 48 -5.42 11.79 -13.70
C HIS A 48 -5.86 13.22 -13.41
N GLN A 49 -7.15 13.45 -13.20
CA GLN A 49 -7.67 14.78 -12.88
C GLN A 49 -7.12 15.31 -11.56
N VAL A 50 -7.23 14.54 -10.48
CA VAL A 50 -6.77 14.98 -9.14
C VAL A 50 -5.24 15.15 -9.12
N LYS A 51 -4.51 14.27 -9.82
CA LYS A 51 -3.07 14.39 -10.01
C LYS A 51 -2.69 15.70 -10.71
N ASN A 52 -3.38 16.05 -11.81
CA ASN A 52 -3.11 17.29 -12.54
C ASN A 52 -3.30 18.53 -11.67
N THR A 53 -4.35 18.57 -10.83
CA THR A 53 -4.57 19.66 -9.88
C THR A 53 -3.37 19.82 -8.94
N SER A 54 -2.88 18.72 -8.36
CA SER A 54 -1.70 18.77 -7.47
C SER A 54 -0.40 19.17 -8.20
N ASN A 55 -0.23 18.73 -9.45
CA ASN A 55 0.92 19.10 -10.28
C ASN A 55 0.93 20.61 -10.55
N VAL A 56 -0.23 21.20 -10.88
CA VAL A 56 -0.34 22.66 -11.08
C VAL A 56 0.05 23.40 -9.82
N ARG A 57 -0.46 23.01 -8.64
CA ARG A 57 -0.11 23.66 -7.36
C ARG A 57 1.40 23.63 -7.10
N ALA A 58 2.03 22.47 -7.28
CA ALA A 58 3.47 22.33 -7.07
C ALA A 58 4.29 23.17 -8.06
N ALA A 59 3.88 23.21 -9.33
CA ALA A 59 4.54 24.02 -10.36
C ALA A 59 4.39 25.52 -10.09
N THR A 60 3.20 25.98 -9.70
CA THR A 60 2.96 27.38 -9.32
C THR A 60 3.84 27.77 -8.14
N LEU A 61 3.90 26.94 -7.09
CA LEU A 61 4.76 27.20 -5.92
C LEU A 61 6.25 27.20 -6.31
N LEU A 62 6.69 26.25 -7.14
CA LEU A 62 8.05 26.22 -7.66
C LEU A 62 8.39 27.51 -8.41
N ARG A 63 7.53 27.98 -9.32
CA ARG A 63 7.74 29.25 -10.05
C ARG A 63 7.83 30.46 -9.12
N GLN A 64 6.97 30.51 -8.10
CA GLN A 64 6.98 31.60 -7.11
C GLN A 64 8.29 31.64 -6.32
N LEU A 65 8.76 30.48 -5.86
CA LEU A 65 9.98 30.37 -5.07
C LEU A 65 11.24 30.61 -5.89
N MET A 66 11.21 30.28 -7.20
CA MET A 66 12.39 30.34 -8.05
C MET A 66 12.55 31.65 -8.82
N SER A 67 11.61 32.60 -8.74
CA SER A 67 11.75 33.91 -9.40
C SER A 67 13.00 34.64 -8.88
N PRO A 68 13.97 35.04 -9.73
CA PRO A 68 13.88 35.24 -11.19
C PRO A 68 14.50 34.14 -12.09
N ILE A 69 14.85 32.96 -11.57
CA ILE A 69 15.41 31.84 -12.35
C ILE A 69 14.41 31.44 -13.45
N SER A 70 14.86 31.48 -14.71
CA SER A 70 14.06 31.05 -15.86
C SER A 70 13.91 29.52 -15.83
N LEU A 71 12.75 29.06 -15.38
CA LEU A 71 12.32 27.67 -15.53
C LEU A 71 11.85 27.44 -16.97
N PRO A 72 11.92 26.20 -17.50
CA PRO A 72 11.47 25.90 -18.85
C PRO A 72 10.07 26.49 -19.15
N ASP A 73 9.90 26.96 -20.38
CA ASP A 73 8.60 27.38 -20.94
C ASP A 73 7.70 26.16 -21.19
N SER A 74 7.32 25.50 -20.11
CA SER A 74 6.34 24.42 -20.08
C SER A 74 5.12 24.86 -19.26
N THR A 75 3.94 24.34 -19.62
CA THR A 75 2.74 24.55 -18.81
C THR A 75 2.93 24.04 -17.38
N ASP A 76 2.20 24.60 -16.41
CA ASP A 76 2.31 24.19 -15.01
C ASP A 76 1.97 22.70 -14.81
N ILE A 77 1.05 22.16 -15.61
CA ILE A 77 0.74 20.72 -15.60
C ILE A 77 1.98 19.90 -15.98
N ALA A 78 2.65 20.27 -17.08
CA ALA A 78 3.81 19.54 -17.59
C ALA A 78 5.02 19.67 -16.63
N LEU A 79 5.27 20.86 -16.09
CA LEU A 79 6.31 21.10 -15.11
C LEU A 79 6.07 20.28 -13.83
N GLY A 80 4.86 20.33 -13.29
CA GLY A 80 4.49 19.60 -12.08
C GLY A 80 4.53 18.08 -12.28
N GLN A 81 4.12 17.59 -13.46
CA GLN A 81 4.24 16.18 -13.81
C GLN A 81 5.70 15.74 -13.87
N ARG A 82 6.57 16.50 -14.56
CA ARG A 82 8.01 16.21 -14.61
C ARG A 82 8.64 16.20 -13.22
N LEU A 83 8.25 17.15 -12.37
CA LEU A 83 8.72 17.23 -10.99
C LEU A 83 8.31 16.00 -10.18
N ARG A 84 7.03 15.61 -10.27
CA ARG A 84 6.51 14.40 -9.62
C ARG A 84 7.29 13.17 -10.06
N ASP A 85 7.43 12.97 -11.37
CA ASP A 85 8.05 11.76 -11.90
C ASP A 85 9.52 11.64 -11.48
N ALA A 86 10.27 12.75 -11.51
CA ALA A 86 11.64 12.79 -11.02
C ALA A 86 11.74 12.56 -9.50
N THR A 87 10.81 13.11 -8.73
CA THR A 87 10.73 12.93 -7.27
C THR A 87 10.40 11.48 -6.92
N ASP A 88 9.40 10.89 -7.56
CA ASP A 88 8.98 9.50 -7.34
C ASP A 88 10.09 8.51 -7.73
N GLU A 89 10.85 8.78 -8.80
CA GLU A 89 12.05 8.00 -9.15
C GLU A 89 13.13 8.10 -8.08
N GLN A 90 13.46 9.31 -7.63
CA GLN A 90 14.48 9.52 -6.62
C GLN A 90 14.10 8.88 -5.27
N ILE A 91 12.83 8.96 -4.87
CA ILE A 91 12.29 8.25 -3.69
C ILE A 91 12.47 6.74 -3.85
N ARG A 92 12.05 6.17 -4.99
CA ARG A 92 12.20 4.72 -5.26
C ARG A 92 13.65 4.28 -5.18
N MET A 93 14.57 5.05 -5.75
CA MET A 93 16.01 4.77 -5.65
C MET A 93 16.50 4.74 -4.19
N LEU A 94 16.10 5.72 -3.37
CA LEU A 94 16.50 5.79 -1.96
C LEU A 94 15.91 4.62 -1.14
N ILE A 95 14.65 4.25 -1.39
CA ILE A 95 14.01 3.10 -0.72
C ILE A 95 14.71 1.81 -1.11
N ARG A 96 15.07 1.61 -2.38
CA ARG A 96 15.85 0.42 -2.79
C ARG A 96 17.20 0.33 -2.10
N GLN A 97 17.86 1.46 -1.90
CA GLN A 97 19.15 1.52 -1.20
C GLN A 97 19.01 1.28 0.30
N ASN A 98 17.92 1.74 0.91
CA ASN A 98 17.65 1.56 2.33
C ASN A 98 16.15 1.36 2.61
N PRO A 99 15.63 0.13 2.47
CA PRO A 99 14.18 -0.13 2.49
C PRO A 99 13.52 0.05 3.85
N ALA A 100 14.31 0.11 4.92
CA ALA A 100 13.84 0.26 6.29
C ALA A 100 13.68 1.73 6.74
N LEU A 101 14.12 2.70 5.93
CA LEU A 101 14.09 4.13 6.26
C LEU A 101 13.19 4.92 5.34
N GLU A 102 12.47 5.89 5.90
CA GLU A 102 11.74 6.85 5.10
C GLU A 102 12.71 7.90 4.51
N PRO A 103 12.70 8.15 3.19
CA PRO A 103 13.40 9.28 2.61
C PRO A 103 12.86 10.60 3.13
N ASP A 104 13.76 11.55 3.37
CA ASP A 104 13.39 12.94 3.57
C ASP A 104 12.93 13.53 2.23
N CYS A 105 11.62 13.56 2.00
CA CYS A 105 11.04 14.02 0.73
C CYS A 105 11.32 15.51 0.44
N GLY A 106 11.53 16.34 1.48
CA GLY A 106 11.96 17.72 1.30
C GLY A 106 13.38 17.80 0.71
N HIS A 107 14.29 16.98 1.25
CA HIS A 107 15.63 16.83 0.68
C HIS A 107 15.62 16.23 -0.72
N VAL A 108 14.73 15.27 -1.00
CA VAL A 108 14.57 14.70 -2.35
C VAL A 108 14.22 15.78 -3.38
N ILE A 109 13.26 16.66 -3.07
CA ILE A 109 12.92 17.77 -3.98
C ILE A 109 14.14 18.67 -4.22
N VAL A 110 14.89 19.00 -3.17
CA VAL A 110 16.11 19.81 -3.31
C VAL A 110 17.12 19.13 -4.25
N GLN A 111 17.34 17.82 -4.11
CA GLN A 111 18.24 17.06 -4.99
C GLN A 111 17.76 17.04 -6.45
N VAL A 112 16.46 16.81 -6.68
CA VAL A 112 15.86 16.83 -8.02
C VAL A 112 16.04 18.21 -8.68
N LEU A 113 15.80 19.29 -7.93
CA LEU A 113 15.99 20.64 -8.44
C LEU A 113 17.46 20.96 -8.73
N GLN A 114 18.39 20.50 -7.89
CA GLN A 114 19.83 20.63 -8.14
C GLN A 114 20.25 19.91 -9.43
N GLN A 115 19.71 18.71 -9.71
CA GLN A 115 19.96 17.99 -10.96
C GLN A 115 19.42 18.76 -12.19
N TRP A 116 18.45 19.65 -12.00
CA TRP A 116 17.94 20.54 -13.05
C TRP A 116 18.71 21.87 -13.13
N GLY A 117 19.79 22.02 -12.37
CA GLY A 117 20.60 23.24 -12.31
C GLY A 117 20.05 24.33 -11.38
N ILE A 118 19.02 24.02 -10.59
CA ILE A 118 18.37 24.95 -9.66
C ILE A 118 19.00 24.76 -8.27
N ASN A 119 19.90 25.67 -7.91
CA ASN A 119 20.67 25.62 -6.67
C ASN A 119 20.12 26.60 -5.62
N GLY A 120 20.53 26.42 -4.36
CA GLY A 120 20.15 27.33 -3.27
C GLY A 120 18.74 27.13 -2.71
N VAL A 121 18.04 26.08 -3.13
CA VAL A 121 16.72 25.73 -2.59
C VAL A 121 16.88 25.22 -1.16
N SER A 122 16.18 25.85 -0.21
CA SER A 122 16.18 25.41 1.18
C SER A 122 15.41 24.11 1.34
N HIS A 123 15.73 23.33 2.38
CA HIS A 123 14.95 22.13 2.74
C HIS A 123 13.47 22.45 2.97
N ALA A 124 13.16 23.54 3.68
CA ALA A 124 11.78 23.96 3.93
C ALA A 124 11.00 24.25 2.63
N SER A 125 11.66 24.87 1.65
CA SER A 125 11.09 25.09 0.32
C SER A 125 10.84 23.76 -0.42
N GLY A 126 11.79 22.82 -0.33
CA GLY A 126 11.63 21.48 -0.89
C GLY A 126 10.44 20.72 -0.27
N ALA A 127 10.32 20.76 1.06
CA ALA A 127 9.20 20.14 1.79
C ALA A 127 7.85 20.76 1.39
N ALA A 128 7.77 22.09 1.26
CA ALA A 128 6.55 22.78 0.83
C ALA A 128 6.13 22.40 -0.60
N ILE A 129 7.10 22.27 -1.51
CA ILE A 129 6.86 21.80 -2.88
C ILE A 129 6.39 20.34 -2.88
N PHE A 130 6.99 19.48 -2.06
CA PHE A 130 6.57 18.09 -1.93
C PHE A 130 5.14 17.96 -1.39
N GLU A 131 4.79 18.76 -0.37
CA GLU A 131 3.43 18.81 0.16
C GLU A 131 2.42 19.28 -0.90
N ALA A 132 2.80 20.23 -1.76
CA ALA A 132 1.93 20.68 -2.86
C ALA A 132 1.60 19.57 -3.87
N LEU A 133 2.49 18.56 -4.03
CA LEU A 133 2.28 17.36 -4.83
C LEU A 133 1.31 16.34 -4.18
N ARG A 134 0.86 16.54 -2.95
CA ARG A 134 -0.05 15.61 -2.27
C ARG A 134 -1.39 15.50 -3.00
N VAL A 135 -1.85 14.28 -3.22
CA VAL A 135 -3.20 13.98 -3.72
C VAL A 135 -4.08 13.58 -2.54
N ARG A 136 -5.28 14.17 -2.42
CA ARG A 136 -6.23 13.79 -1.36
C ARG A 136 -6.70 12.35 -1.55
N ILE A 137 -6.80 11.61 -0.45
CA ILE A 137 -7.16 10.19 -0.47
C ILE A 137 -8.65 9.97 -0.76
N PRO A 138 -9.63 10.62 -0.10
CA PRO A 138 -11.05 10.29 -0.26
C PRO A 138 -11.54 10.38 -1.72
N GLU A 139 -10.98 11.31 -2.49
CA GLU A 139 -11.32 11.51 -3.91
C GLU A 139 -10.71 10.45 -4.83
N SER A 140 -9.60 9.84 -4.43
CA SER A 140 -8.75 8.99 -5.29
C SER A 140 -8.64 7.53 -4.85
N ARG A 141 -9.00 7.21 -3.60
CA ARG A 141 -8.84 5.88 -3.01
C ARG A 141 -10.04 5.49 -2.15
N PRO A 142 -11.14 5.03 -2.77
CA PRO A 142 -12.28 4.50 -2.03
C PRO A 142 -11.90 3.22 -1.28
N LEU A 143 -12.55 2.98 -0.15
CA LEU A 143 -12.45 1.71 0.57
C LEU A 143 -13.02 0.56 -0.26
N PHE A 144 -12.54 -0.66 -0.02
CA PHE A 144 -13.28 -1.84 -0.49
C PHE A 144 -14.64 -1.94 0.24
N ASP A 145 -15.66 -2.43 -0.48
CA ASP A 145 -17.05 -2.42 -0.01
C ASP A 145 -17.26 -3.16 1.32
N ASP A 146 -16.43 -4.17 1.60
CA ASP A 146 -16.53 -5.02 2.77
C ASP A 146 -15.73 -4.52 3.99
N VAL A 147 -14.97 -3.44 3.87
CA VAL A 147 -14.03 -2.98 4.91
C VAL A 147 -14.75 -2.47 6.15
N LEU A 148 -15.65 -1.49 6.01
CA LEU A 148 -16.26 -0.84 7.17
C LEU A 148 -17.14 -1.80 8.00
N SER A 149 -17.88 -2.69 7.34
CA SER A 149 -18.70 -3.70 8.00
C SER A 149 -17.84 -4.75 8.71
N THR A 150 -16.72 -5.14 8.11
CA THR A 150 -15.78 -6.10 8.70
C THR A 150 -15.07 -5.51 9.92
N LEU A 151 -14.50 -4.30 9.81
CA LEU A 151 -13.82 -3.64 10.94
C LEU A 151 -14.77 -3.48 12.14
N ARG A 152 -16.03 -3.08 11.89
CA ARG A 152 -17.06 -3.00 12.94
C ARG A 152 -17.27 -4.34 13.63
N THR A 153 -17.41 -5.41 12.86
CA THR A 153 -17.67 -6.74 13.41
C THR A 153 -16.47 -7.27 14.19
N LEU A 154 -15.25 -7.06 13.70
CA LEU A 154 -14.02 -7.43 14.42
C LEU A 154 -13.91 -6.67 15.76
N GLN A 155 -14.18 -5.37 15.77
CA GLN A 155 -14.17 -4.59 17.01
C GLN A 155 -15.26 -5.04 17.98
N GLN A 156 -16.46 -5.35 17.50
CA GLN A 156 -17.55 -5.92 18.32
C GLN A 156 -17.21 -7.28 18.93
N ARG A 157 -16.37 -8.07 18.26
CA ARG A 157 -15.82 -9.34 18.77
C ARG A 157 -14.66 -9.15 19.76
N GLY A 158 -14.27 -7.91 20.02
CA GLY A 158 -13.28 -7.51 21.02
C GLY A 158 -11.87 -7.29 20.47
N PHE A 159 -11.63 -7.45 19.16
CA PHE A 159 -10.29 -7.29 18.60
C PHE A 159 -9.86 -5.83 18.64
N GLN A 160 -8.61 -5.61 19.05
CA GLN A 160 -7.98 -4.30 18.89
C GLN A 160 -7.45 -4.14 17.47
N LEU A 161 -7.63 -2.96 16.89
CA LEU A 161 -7.29 -2.69 15.50
C LEU A 161 -6.20 -1.61 15.43
N GLY A 162 -5.22 -1.81 14.58
CA GLY A 162 -4.14 -0.86 14.32
C GLY A 162 -3.83 -0.73 12.84
N ILE A 163 -3.17 0.36 12.46
CA ILE A 163 -2.67 0.58 11.11
C ILE A 163 -1.15 0.66 11.15
N VAL A 164 -0.51 0.05 10.15
CA VAL A 164 0.92 0.21 9.87
C VAL A 164 1.07 0.42 8.37
N THR A 165 1.39 1.64 7.93
CA THR A 165 1.38 2.02 6.51
C THR A 165 2.67 2.70 6.07
N ASN A 166 3.20 2.29 4.90
CA ASN A 166 4.27 3.00 4.22
C ASN A 166 3.68 4.12 3.36
N ARG A 167 3.95 5.38 3.70
CA ARG A 167 3.36 6.54 3.01
C ARG A 167 4.25 7.78 3.18
N HIS A 168 4.39 8.56 2.11
CA HIS A 168 5.20 9.78 2.08
C HIS A 168 4.50 11.04 2.61
N TRP A 169 3.19 10.98 2.90
CA TRP A 169 2.41 12.09 3.45
C TRP A 169 1.68 11.63 4.71
N GLY A 170 1.78 12.39 5.79
CA GLY A 170 1.27 12.02 7.12
C GLY A 170 0.64 13.20 7.86
N GLY A 171 0.68 13.17 9.19
CA GLY A 171 0.20 14.25 10.04
C GLY A 171 -1.32 14.52 9.96
N ALA A 172 -1.71 15.74 10.34
CA ALA A 172 -3.12 16.12 10.50
C ALA A 172 -3.94 15.96 9.21
N LEU A 173 -3.38 16.34 8.06
CA LEU A 173 -4.05 16.22 6.76
C LEU A 173 -4.35 14.76 6.39
N PHE A 174 -3.48 13.84 6.80
CA PHE A 174 -3.73 12.42 6.59
C PHE A 174 -4.79 11.89 7.57
N GLN A 175 -4.79 12.36 8.82
CA GLN A 175 -5.86 12.03 9.77
C GLN A 175 -7.23 12.51 9.30
N GLU A 176 -7.32 13.71 8.71
CA GLU A 176 -8.55 14.23 8.08
C GLU A 176 -9.04 13.30 6.95
N ASP A 177 -8.13 12.85 6.09
CA ASP A 177 -8.45 11.91 5.03
C ASP A 177 -8.98 10.57 5.59
N LEU A 178 -8.40 10.05 6.69
CA LEU A 178 -8.89 8.85 7.37
C LEU A 178 -10.26 9.06 8.04
N GLN A 179 -10.50 10.25 8.60
CA GLN A 179 -11.78 10.63 9.20
C GLN A 179 -12.89 10.66 8.14
N GLU A 180 -12.62 11.26 6.98
CA GLU A 180 -13.59 11.35 5.87
C GLU A 180 -13.93 9.97 5.30
N LEU A 181 -12.97 9.03 5.28
CA LEU A 181 -13.21 7.63 4.93
C LEU A 181 -13.94 6.83 6.03
N GLY A 182 -14.16 7.42 7.21
CA GLY A 182 -14.79 6.77 8.36
C GLY A 182 -13.88 5.81 9.13
N LEU A 183 -12.59 5.73 8.80
CA LEU A 183 -11.64 4.80 9.41
C LEU A 183 -11.31 5.16 10.86
N LEU A 184 -11.29 6.45 11.22
CA LEU A 184 -11.04 6.87 12.61
C LEU A 184 -12.15 6.49 13.60
N SER A 185 -13.28 5.93 13.13
CA SER A 185 -14.26 5.29 14.01
C SER A 185 -13.76 3.95 14.59
N PHE A 186 -12.74 3.36 13.97
CA PHE A 186 -12.20 2.03 14.31
C PHE A 186 -10.75 2.08 14.80
N PHE A 187 -9.98 3.06 14.32
CA PHE A 187 -8.57 3.21 14.65
C PHE A 187 -8.35 4.48 15.47
N ASP A 188 -7.95 4.32 16.74
CA ASP A 188 -7.43 5.44 17.54
C ASP A 188 -6.17 5.98 16.84
N PRO A 189 -6.01 7.30 16.66
CA PRO A 189 -4.82 7.88 16.03
C PRO A 189 -3.48 7.41 16.62
N ARG A 190 -3.45 7.03 17.90
CA ARG A 190 -2.26 6.48 18.58
C ARG A 190 -1.89 5.08 18.10
N HIS A 191 -2.81 4.35 17.48
CA HIS A 191 -2.61 3.00 16.94
C HIS A 191 -2.35 3.02 15.42
N ILE A 192 -2.02 4.19 14.86
CA ILE A 192 -1.76 4.39 13.43
C ILE A 192 -0.29 4.78 13.26
N ALA A 193 0.53 3.84 12.80
CA ALA A 193 1.89 4.11 12.40
C ALA A 193 1.96 4.47 10.91
N VAL A 194 2.42 5.69 10.62
CA VAL A 194 2.67 6.18 9.27
C VAL A 194 4.16 6.38 9.11
N SER A 195 4.75 5.79 8.07
CA SER A 195 6.20 5.74 7.94
C SER A 195 6.87 7.12 7.85
N ILE A 196 6.25 8.10 7.17
CA ILE A 196 6.77 9.49 7.14
C ILE A 196 6.76 10.19 8.50
N ASP A 197 5.78 9.91 9.35
CA ASP A 197 5.70 10.53 10.67
C ASP A 197 6.75 9.95 11.62
N LEU A 198 7.23 8.73 11.34
CA LEU A 198 8.20 8.00 12.18
C LEU A 198 9.62 7.96 11.62
N GLY A 199 9.82 8.33 10.34
CA GLY A 199 11.11 8.26 9.65
C GLY A 199 11.59 6.84 9.30
N ILE A 200 10.77 5.83 9.59
CA ILE A 200 11.06 4.40 9.37
C ILE A 200 9.91 3.76 8.62
N ARG A 201 10.20 2.77 7.77
CA ARG A 201 9.19 2.04 6.98
C ARG A 201 9.26 0.55 7.17
N LYS A 202 8.13 -0.12 6.98
CA LYS A 202 8.07 -1.58 6.80
C LYS A 202 9.06 -1.98 5.70
N PRO A 203 9.87 -3.04 5.88
CA PRO A 203 9.75 -4.10 6.90
C PRO A 203 10.48 -3.83 8.23
N ASN A 204 10.91 -2.59 8.53
CA ASN A 204 11.58 -2.28 9.80
C ASN A 204 10.70 -2.68 11.00
N PRO A 205 11.15 -3.53 11.94
CA PRO A 205 10.34 -3.97 13.07
C PRO A 205 9.82 -2.83 13.95
N ALA A 206 10.56 -1.72 14.06
CA ALA A 206 10.21 -0.62 14.94
C ALA A 206 8.87 0.05 14.57
N ILE A 207 8.46 0.03 13.29
CA ILE A 207 7.18 0.63 12.89
C ILE A 207 5.97 -0.19 13.37
N PHE A 208 6.08 -1.52 13.37
CA PHE A 208 5.04 -2.40 13.90
C PHE A 208 5.00 -2.32 15.42
N LEU A 209 6.18 -2.33 16.06
CA LEU A 209 6.31 -2.21 17.52
C LEU A 209 5.74 -0.88 18.03
N HIS A 210 5.83 0.21 17.27
CA HIS A 210 5.19 1.47 17.62
C HIS A 210 3.68 1.28 17.87
N THR A 211 2.97 0.70 16.90
CA THR A 211 1.52 0.44 17.02
C THR A 211 1.21 -0.59 18.10
N LEU A 212 1.98 -1.68 18.18
CA LEU A 212 1.77 -2.74 19.17
C LEU A 212 1.97 -2.27 20.62
N ASN A 213 2.98 -1.43 20.86
CA ASN A 213 3.24 -0.85 22.17
C ASN A 213 2.12 0.11 22.59
N ALA A 214 1.58 0.90 21.65
CA ALA A 214 0.45 1.78 21.93
C ALA A 214 -0.83 0.99 22.29
N LEU A 215 -0.97 -0.22 21.73
CA LEU A 215 -2.07 -1.16 21.98
C LEU A 215 -1.89 -2.06 23.20
N ASP A 216 -0.69 -2.07 23.80
CA ASP A 216 -0.27 -3.01 24.85
C ASP A 216 -0.46 -4.49 24.44
N ILE A 217 -0.02 -4.82 23.22
CA ILE A 217 -0.13 -6.17 22.64
C ILE A 217 1.26 -6.71 22.28
N PRO A 218 1.65 -7.91 22.78
CA PRO A 218 2.88 -8.54 22.32
C PRO A 218 2.73 -9.04 20.88
N PRO A 219 3.81 -9.07 20.08
CA PRO A 219 3.77 -9.55 18.69
C PRO A 219 3.15 -10.94 18.52
N THR A 220 3.35 -11.84 19.47
CA THR A 220 2.81 -13.21 19.44
C THR A 220 1.29 -13.28 19.45
N GLU A 221 0.61 -12.20 19.83
CA GLU A 221 -0.85 -12.10 19.91
C GLU A 221 -1.46 -11.17 18.86
N ALA A 222 -0.67 -10.81 17.85
CA ALA A 222 -1.07 -9.91 16.78
C ALA A 222 -0.91 -10.55 15.40
N VAL A 223 -1.74 -10.05 14.48
CA VAL A 223 -1.75 -10.41 13.06
C VAL A 223 -1.38 -9.19 12.23
N MET A 224 -0.57 -9.37 11.19
CA MET A 224 -0.38 -8.38 10.13
C MET A 224 -1.17 -8.78 8.88
N VAL A 225 -2.04 -7.89 8.40
CA VAL A 225 -2.80 -8.02 7.15
C VAL A 225 -2.32 -6.96 6.17
N GLY A 226 -1.83 -7.37 5.00
CA GLY A 226 -1.32 -6.43 4.00
C GLY A 226 -1.16 -7.03 2.60
N ASP A 227 -0.84 -6.18 1.63
CA ASP A 227 -0.68 -6.55 0.21
C ASP A 227 0.78 -6.79 -0.20
N SER A 228 1.75 -6.26 0.56
CA SER A 228 3.16 -6.37 0.23
C SER A 228 3.82 -7.57 0.92
N LEU A 229 4.30 -8.53 0.12
CA LEU A 229 5.09 -9.65 0.66
C LEU A 229 6.37 -9.16 1.35
N SER A 230 7.10 -8.22 0.75
CA SER A 230 8.38 -7.73 1.25
C SER A 230 8.23 -6.80 2.46
N ALA A 231 7.20 -5.95 2.48
CA ALA A 231 7.01 -4.99 3.56
C ALA A 231 6.15 -5.55 4.70
N ASP A 232 4.98 -6.11 4.39
CA ASP A 232 3.98 -6.52 5.40
C ASP A 232 4.28 -7.92 5.93
N ILE A 233 4.45 -8.87 5.01
CA ILE A 233 4.57 -10.28 5.38
C ILE A 233 5.96 -10.56 5.94
N ALA A 234 7.03 -10.20 5.23
CA ALA A 234 8.39 -10.40 5.74
C ALA A 234 8.64 -9.58 7.01
N GLY A 235 8.17 -8.33 7.07
CA GLY A 235 8.26 -7.47 8.26
C GLY A 235 7.53 -8.05 9.46
N GLY A 236 6.28 -8.49 9.27
CA GLY A 236 5.50 -9.13 10.32
C GLY A 236 6.09 -10.45 10.81
N LYS A 237 6.58 -11.29 9.89
CA LYS A 237 7.26 -12.55 10.24
C LYS A 237 8.54 -12.32 11.04
N GLY A 238 9.30 -11.27 10.70
CA GLY A 238 10.49 -10.87 11.47
C GLY A 238 10.22 -10.57 12.95
N LEU A 239 8.97 -10.28 13.31
CA LEU A 239 8.50 -10.04 14.68
C LEU A 239 7.71 -11.19 15.30
N GLY A 240 7.50 -12.29 14.57
CA GLY A 240 6.68 -13.42 15.02
C GLY A 240 5.16 -13.18 14.92
N LEU A 241 4.74 -12.11 14.25
CA LEU A 241 3.32 -11.88 13.93
C LEU A 241 2.78 -13.04 13.10
N TYR A 242 1.50 -13.34 13.29
CA TYR A 242 0.79 -14.14 12.29
C TYR A 242 0.55 -13.26 11.06
N THR A 243 0.76 -13.77 9.85
CA THR A 243 0.73 -12.95 8.63
C THR A 243 -0.33 -13.41 7.65
N ILE A 244 -1.18 -12.47 7.23
CA ILE A 244 -2.23 -12.69 6.24
C ILE A 244 -1.96 -11.80 5.05
N TRP A 245 -1.76 -12.42 3.90
CA TRP A 245 -1.55 -11.69 2.66
C TRP A 245 -2.87 -11.51 1.92
N LYS A 246 -3.18 -10.27 1.55
CA LYS A 246 -4.29 -9.90 0.66
C LYS A 246 -3.69 -9.34 -0.64
N PRO A 247 -3.57 -10.14 -1.70
CA PRO A 247 -2.92 -9.70 -2.94
C PRO A 247 -3.61 -8.47 -3.54
N ASN A 248 -2.81 -7.63 -4.21
CA ASN A 248 -3.35 -6.52 -4.98
C ASN A 248 -4.24 -7.05 -6.14
N PRO A 249 -5.51 -6.59 -6.26
CA PRO A 249 -6.42 -7.06 -7.31
C PRO A 249 -5.89 -6.87 -8.75
N ASP A 250 -5.17 -5.78 -9.01
CA ASP A 250 -4.61 -5.52 -10.35
C ASP A 250 -3.51 -6.52 -10.71
N VAL A 251 -2.74 -6.93 -9.71
CA VAL A 251 -1.70 -7.94 -9.84
C VAL A 251 -2.31 -9.31 -10.07
N GLN A 252 -3.35 -9.66 -9.32
CA GLN A 252 -4.08 -10.92 -9.51
C GLN A 252 -4.65 -11.01 -10.93
N ARG A 253 -5.22 -9.90 -11.43
CA ARG A 253 -5.70 -9.79 -12.82
C ARG A 253 -4.56 -9.97 -13.83
N GLN A 254 -3.41 -9.32 -13.64
CA GLN A 254 -2.26 -9.45 -14.53
C GLN A 254 -1.71 -10.88 -14.54
N ALA A 255 -1.57 -11.52 -13.37
CA ALA A 255 -1.13 -12.90 -13.25
C ALA A 255 -2.07 -13.87 -13.99
N GLN A 256 -3.38 -13.66 -13.90
CA GLN A 256 -4.38 -14.47 -14.61
C GLN A 256 -4.33 -14.28 -16.13
N LEU A 257 -4.12 -13.05 -16.61
CA LEU A 257 -3.94 -12.76 -18.04
C LEU A 257 -2.68 -13.43 -18.60
N ILE A 258 -1.58 -13.42 -17.83
CA ILE A 258 -0.33 -14.09 -18.20
C ILE A 258 -0.51 -15.61 -18.22
N ALA A 259 -1.13 -16.19 -17.18
CA ALA A 259 -1.32 -17.64 -17.05
C ALA A 259 -2.23 -18.23 -18.15
N THR A 260 -3.17 -17.44 -18.68
CA THR A 260 -4.10 -17.88 -19.73
C THR A 260 -3.59 -17.67 -21.15
N GLY A 261 -2.37 -17.15 -21.33
CA GLY A 261 -1.79 -16.91 -22.65
C GLY A 261 -2.47 -15.79 -23.45
N ALA A 262 -3.19 -14.89 -22.78
CA ALA A 262 -3.86 -13.74 -23.38
C ALA A 262 -2.87 -12.61 -23.71
N THR A 263 -1.79 -12.91 -24.41
CA THR A 263 -0.65 -12.01 -24.63
C THR A 263 -0.92 -10.87 -25.62
N VAL A 264 -2.11 -10.78 -26.23
CA VAL A 264 -2.41 -9.76 -27.25
C VAL A 264 -3.19 -8.55 -26.70
N ALA A 265 -3.74 -8.62 -25.47
CA ALA A 265 -4.58 -7.55 -24.92
C ALA A 265 -4.03 -6.84 -23.66
N ALA A 266 -2.83 -7.19 -23.19
CA ALA A 266 -2.24 -6.63 -21.95
C ALA A 266 -1.46 -5.31 -22.17
N ASN A 267 -1.57 -4.66 -23.33
CA ASN A 267 -0.81 -3.45 -23.69
C ASN A 267 -1.39 -2.13 -23.16
N SER A 268 -2.13 -2.13 -22.04
CA SER A 268 -2.72 -0.89 -21.48
C SER A 268 -2.25 -0.56 -20.06
N THR A 269 -1.01 -0.89 -19.72
CA THR A 269 -0.31 -0.23 -18.60
C THR A 269 0.96 0.39 -19.16
N LEU A 270 1.00 1.73 -19.23
CA LEU A 270 2.03 2.54 -19.91
C LEU A 270 3.49 2.22 -19.50
N ALA A 271 3.72 1.49 -18.40
CA ALA A 271 5.05 1.01 -18.00
C ALA A 271 5.52 -0.25 -18.77
N LEU A 272 4.60 -1.12 -19.23
CA LEU A 272 4.95 -2.35 -19.96
C LEU A 272 5.24 -2.10 -21.44
N SER A 273 4.54 -1.13 -22.05
CA SER A 273 4.64 -0.84 -23.49
C SER A 273 5.97 -0.21 -23.89
N GLU A 274 6.67 0.45 -22.97
CA GLU A 274 7.98 1.06 -23.27
C GLU A 274 9.12 0.05 -23.17
N CYS A 275 9.02 -0.97 -22.30
CA CYS A 275 10.01 -2.03 -22.19
C CYS A 275 9.97 -3.05 -23.34
N LEU A 276 8.82 -3.24 -23.98
CA LEU A 276 8.60 -4.28 -25.00
C LEU A 276 8.73 -3.80 -26.46
N LYS A 277 9.17 -2.56 -26.69
CA LYS A 277 9.48 -2.08 -28.05
C LYS A 277 10.75 -2.75 -28.58
N GLY A 278 10.61 -3.95 -29.14
CA GLY A 278 11.53 -4.49 -30.15
C GLY A 278 12.16 -5.85 -29.88
N ASN A 279 12.09 -6.42 -28.68
CA ASN A 279 12.80 -7.67 -28.37
C ASN A 279 11.85 -8.87 -28.22
N ARG A 280 12.28 -10.02 -28.76
CA ARG A 280 11.67 -11.34 -28.47
C ARG A 280 11.86 -11.64 -26.99
N SER A 281 10.97 -12.47 -26.43
CA SER A 281 10.88 -12.87 -25.01
C SER A 281 12.19 -13.32 -24.36
N ASP A 282 13.18 -13.71 -25.17
CA ASP A 282 14.40 -14.36 -24.70
C ASP A 282 15.60 -13.38 -24.57
N ASP A 283 15.46 -12.12 -25.01
CA ASP A 283 16.52 -11.08 -25.01
C ASP A 283 16.23 -9.93 -24.02
N LEU A 284 16.00 -10.26 -22.76
CA LEU A 284 15.91 -9.26 -21.69
C LEU A 284 17.29 -8.98 -21.07
N PRO A 285 17.69 -7.70 -20.91
CA PRO A 285 18.98 -7.34 -20.32
C PRO A 285 19.10 -7.84 -18.88
N ARG A 286 20.21 -8.52 -18.56
CA ARG A 286 20.57 -8.83 -17.16
C ARG A 286 20.82 -7.50 -16.43
N GLY A 287 20.00 -7.21 -15.42
CA GLY A 287 20.12 -6.01 -14.58
C GLY A 287 18.92 -5.05 -14.59
N LEU A 288 17.75 -5.45 -15.09
CA LEU A 288 16.53 -4.65 -14.95
C LEU A 288 16.12 -4.48 -13.47
N PRO A 289 15.96 -3.24 -12.97
CA PRO A 289 15.71 -2.99 -11.55
C PRO A 289 14.21 -3.13 -11.22
N ILE A 290 13.90 -4.05 -10.31
CA ILE A 290 12.57 -4.35 -9.75
C ILE A 290 11.96 -3.07 -9.16
N ALA A 291 10.79 -2.64 -9.65
CA ALA A 291 9.84 -1.87 -8.84
C ALA A 291 8.52 -2.64 -8.88
N ASP A 292 7.77 -2.86 -7.81
CA ASP A 292 8.07 -3.01 -6.39
C ASP A 292 7.06 -4.01 -5.77
N ASP A 293 5.99 -4.42 -6.48
CA ASP A 293 4.95 -5.27 -5.91
C ASP A 293 5.00 -6.74 -6.39
N ASP A 294 4.84 -7.08 -7.66
CA ASP A 294 4.49 -8.48 -8.01
C ASP A 294 5.04 -8.98 -9.35
N TYR A 295 6.10 -8.34 -9.85
CA TYR A 295 6.58 -8.50 -11.23
C TYR A 295 6.90 -9.95 -11.66
N VAL A 296 7.00 -10.93 -10.75
CA VAL A 296 7.31 -12.34 -11.08
C VAL A 296 6.50 -13.38 -10.28
N LEU A 297 5.51 -13.04 -9.44
CA LEU A 297 4.58 -14.10 -8.95
C LEU A 297 3.93 -14.82 -10.14
N ALA A 298 3.72 -14.07 -11.22
CA ALA A 298 3.71 -14.56 -12.59
C ALA A 298 5.14 -14.86 -13.11
N HIS A 299 5.67 -16.02 -12.76
CA HIS A 299 6.43 -16.89 -13.68
C HIS A 299 6.57 -18.29 -13.09
N VAL A 300 6.50 -18.41 -11.77
CA VAL A 300 6.83 -19.62 -11.01
C VAL A 300 5.64 -20.55 -10.73
N GLN A 301 4.44 -20.04 -10.44
CA GLN A 301 3.30 -20.91 -10.08
C GLN A 301 2.73 -21.70 -11.27
N GLY A 302 2.91 -21.20 -12.50
CA GLY A 302 2.20 -21.64 -13.70
C GLY A 302 2.71 -22.87 -14.44
N ARG A 303 3.82 -23.53 -14.04
CA ARG A 303 4.22 -24.79 -14.71
C ARG A 303 3.83 -26.10 -14.00
N ALA A 304 3.61 -26.15 -12.68
CA ALA A 304 3.27 -27.45 -12.03
C ALA A 304 2.73 -27.40 -10.58
N GLY A 305 2.29 -26.26 -10.04
CA GLY A 305 1.76 -26.23 -8.66
C GLY A 305 2.79 -26.64 -7.58
N LYS A 306 4.09 -26.46 -7.84
CA LYS A 306 5.17 -26.60 -6.87
C LYS A 306 6.02 -25.33 -6.85
N TRP A 307 6.43 -24.92 -5.65
CA TRP A 307 7.32 -23.80 -5.40
C TRP A 307 8.68 -24.04 -6.07
N ASP A 308 9.16 -23.07 -6.86
CA ASP A 308 10.48 -23.11 -7.47
C ASP A 308 11.52 -22.59 -6.47
N GLN A 309 12.53 -23.41 -6.17
CA GLN A 309 13.51 -23.21 -5.10
C GLN A 309 14.52 -22.06 -5.36
N HIS A 310 14.36 -21.30 -6.44
CA HIS A 310 15.33 -20.32 -6.92
C HIS A 310 14.84 -18.86 -6.86
N ALA A 311 13.61 -18.60 -6.38
CA ALA A 311 13.25 -17.27 -5.90
C ALA A 311 13.93 -17.07 -4.54
N GLN A 312 14.74 -16.01 -4.38
CA GLN A 312 15.46 -15.73 -3.14
C GLN A 312 14.50 -15.79 -1.93
N ASP A 313 14.76 -16.75 -1.04
CA ASP A 313 14.19 -16.96 0.30
C ASP A 313 12.67 -16.73 0.44
N ASP A 314 11.89 -17.74 0.02
CA ASP A 314 10.43 -17.93 0.17
C ASP A 314 9.75 -17.15 1.32
N ILE A 315 9.38 -15.88 1.08
CA ILE A 315 8.44 -15.16 1.95
C ILE A 315 7.06 -15.79 1.77
N LYS A 316 6.71 -16.71 2.66
CA LYS A 316 5.43 -17.41 2.65
C LYS A 316 4.51 -16.79 3.69
N PRO A 317 3.35 -16.22 3.35
CA PRO A 317 2.37 -15.80 4.35
C PRO A 317 1.80 -17.03 5.07
N ASP A 318 1.26 -16.83 6.26
CA ASP A 318 0.61 -17.91 7.03
C ASP A 318 -0.81 -18.20 6.50
N LEU A 319 -1.47 -17.17 5.96
CA LEU A 319 -2.74 -17.29 5.26
C LEU A 319 -2.81 -16.32 4.08
N ILE A 320 -3.64 -16.65 3.10
CA ILE A 320 -3.97 -15.78 1.97
C ILE A 320 -5.48 -15.57 1.99
N ILE A 321 -5.92 -14.32 1.82
CA ILE A 321 -7.33 -13.95 1.67
C ILE A 321 -7.51 -13.11 0.40
N GLU A 322 -8.70 -13.09 -0.15
CA GLU A 322 -9.07 -12.20 -1.25
C GLU A 322 -9.77 -10.96 -0.72
N ASN A 323 -10.64 -11.14 0.28
CA ASN A 323 -11.51 -10.10 0.84
C ASN A 323 -11.28 -9.94 2.33
N ILE A 324 -11.42 -8.70 2.84
CA ILE A 324 -11.21 -8.41 4.26
C ILE A 324 -12.27 -9.13 5.11
N SER A 325 -13.50 -9.28 4.59
CA SER A 325 -14.59 -10.02 5.23
C SER A 325 -14.29 -11.48 5.57
N GLU A 326 -13.30 -12.12 4.92
CA GLU A 326 -12.87 -13.47 5.27
C GLU A 326 -12.28 -13.55 6.68
N LEU A 327 -11.75 -12.44 7.20
CA LEU A 327 -11.30 -12.31 8.59
C LEU A 327 -12.42 -12.65 9.59
N LEU A 328 -13.68 -12.49 9.22
CA LEU A 328 -14.81 -12.84 10.08
C LEU A 328 -15.02 -14.36 10.23
N ASN A 329 -14.50 -15.16 9.31
CA ASN A 329 -14.51 -16.61 9.44
C ASN A 329 -13.28 -17.10 10.21
N ILE A 330 -12.18 -16.34 10.13
CA ILE A 330 -10.91 -16.64 10.77
C ILE A 330 -10.93 -16.28 12.26
N PHE A 331 -11.50 -15.12 12.60
CA PHE A 331 -11.44 -14.51 13.92
C PHE A 331 -12.84 -14.37 14.53
N THR A 332 -13.33 -15.45 15.15
CA THR A 332 -14.71 -15.52 15.67
C THR A 332 -14.90 -14.78 16.99
N GLU A 333 -13.96 -14.88 17.93
CA GLU A 333 -13.94 -14.20 19.24
C GLU A 333 -12.49 -13.96 19.69
N VAL A 334 -12.26 -12.97 20.55
CA VAL A 334 -10.95 -12.78 21.19
C VAL A 334 -10.71 -13.86 22.25
N GLY A 335 -9.62 -14.62 22.10
CA GLY A 335 -9.26 -15.67 23.06
C GLY A 335 -8.35 -16.74 22.48
N VAL A 336 -7.99 -17.71 23.32
CA VAL A 336 -7.22 -18.91 22.94
C VAL A 336 -8.08 -19.73 21.97
N LEU A 337 -7.60 -19.95 20.73
CA LEU A 337 -8.16 -20.95 19.83
C LEU A 337 -7.47 -22.30 20.01
#